data_AF-A0A6C0CSV8-F1
#
_entry.id   AF-A0A6C0CSV8-F1
#
_cell.length_a   1.000
_cell.length_b   1.000
_cell.length_c   1.000
_cell.angle_alpha   90.00
_cell.angle_beta   90.00
_cell.angle_gamma   90.00
#
_symmetry.space_group_name_H-M   'P 1'
#
loop_
_entity.id
_entity.type
_entity.pdbx_description
1 polymer ?
#
loop_
_entity_poly.entity_id
_entity_poly.type
_entity_poly.pdbx_seq_one_letter_code
_entity_poly.pdbx_strand_id
1 'polypeptide(L)'
;MCATEHVLLSELETLFILNALTSKLSSVTLKNYKNELVNLIHRFPSQHASLKSYITLQQRDIFKYLETTYSSLQSRSNKIYAIMKICHWLTISDENECYQRYKTYAFELKKNKAIQDSRQVSSKLQHASSTATEWERIQQIFTDIYKNTQESWMKRLVCCTFLVFTRRTRDFTHMVLEDDGKSNALVFNAIDPKFIIRVWKKGKNQSKCPNEQHLAITLNSDLYRLIEQYLQSIPPPIYFLQMKHDQPATWTAISKLFERIGTHHGIKCSIRGLRHSTATSLNTKKGTLKEYMDLAQTMGTSMNMLQKHYIEEKNA
;
A
#
# COMPACT_ATOMS: atom_id res chain seq x y z
N MET A 1 5.26 22.62 -23.56
CA MET A 1 4.07 21.82 -23.95
C MET A 1 3.79 22.11 -25.41
N CYS A 2 3.51 21.07 -26.20
CA CYS A 2 3.15 21.24 -27.62
C CYS A 2 1.71 21.75 -27.74
N ALA A 3 1.39 22.55 -28.77
CA ALA A 3 0.04 23.10 -28.97
C ALA A 3 -1.05 22.00 -28.96
N THR A 4 -0.75 20.83 -29.54
CA THR A 4 -1.65 19.69 -29.59
C THR A 4 -1.92 19.05 -28.22
N GLU A 5 -0.92 19.03 -27.34
CA GLU A 5 -1.06 18.51 -25.97
C GLU A 5 -2.06 19.35 -25.17
N HIS A 6 -2.02 20.67 -25.33
CA HIS A 6 -2.96 21.58 -24.67
C HIS A 6 -4.41 21.34 -25.15
N VAL A 7 -4.61 21.06 -26.44
CA VAL A 7 -5.93 20.74 -27.00
C VAL A 7 -6.48 19.46 -26.35
N LEU A 8 -5.68 18.39 -26.30
CA LEU A 8 -6.10 17.11 -25.70
C LEU A 8 -6.46 17.25 -24.20
N LEU A 9 -5.68 18.02 -23.45
CA LEU A 9 -5.94 18.26 -22.03
C LEU A 9 -7.19 19.12 -21.80
N SER A 10 -7.44 20.11 -22.67
CA SER A 10 -8.64 20.94 -22.61
C SER A 10 -9.92 20.14 -22.94
N GLU A 11 -9.87 19.29 -23.97
CA GLU A 11 -10.98 18.39 -24.30
C GLU A 11 -11.25 17.40 -23.17
N LEU A 12 -10.19 16.88 -22.55
CA LEU A 12 -10.30 15.99 -21.40
C LEU A 12 -10.96 16.69 -20.20
N GLU A 13 -10.58 17.93 -19.90
CA GLU A 13 -11.22 18.72 -18.85
C GLU A 13 -12.72 18.88 -19.11
N THR A 14 -13.07 19.28 -20.33
CA THR A 14 -14.46 19.48 -20.77
C THR A 14 -15.26 18.19 -20.64
N LEU A 15 -14.71 17.06 -21.11
CA LEU A 15 -15.35 15.75 -21.01
C LEU A 15 -15.66 15.38 -19.57
N PHE A 16 -14.72 15.62 -18.65
CA PHE A 16 -14.90 15.30 -17.24
C PHE A 16 -15.87 16.23 -16.53
N ILE A 17 -15.92 17.52 -16.89
CA ILE A 17 -16.93 18.46 -16.37
C ILE A 17 -18.34 18.00 -16.78
N LEU A 18 -18.55 17.72 -18.07
CA LEU A 18 -19.85 17.31 -18.59
C LEU A 18 -20.33 15.99 -17.97
N ASN A 19 -19.41 15.05 -17.74
CA ASN A 19 -19.76 13.73 -17.21
C ASN A 19 -19.71 13.62 -15.68
N ALA A 20 -19.11 14.59 -14.97
CA ALA A 20 -19.13 14.62 -13.52
C ALA A 20 -20.55 14.78 -12.97
N LEU A 21 -21.40 15.53 -13.68
CA LEU A 21 -22.79 15.80 -13.29
C LEU A 21 -23.74 14.62 -13.58
N THR A 22 -23.42 13.80 -14.57
CA THR A 22 -24.30 12.71 -15.04
C THR A 22 -23.82 11.31 -14.61
N SER A 23 -22.55 11.17 -14.22
CA SER A 23 -22.02 9.89 -13.77
C SER A 23 -22.38 9.59 -12.32
N LYS A 24 -22.74 8.34 -12.01
CA LYS A 24 -22.85 7.83 -10.63
C LYS A 24 -21.49 7.55 -9.97
N LEU A 25 -20.39 8.12 -10.50
CA LEU A 25 -19.03 7.86 -10.03
C LEU A 25 -18.64 8.85 -8.93
N SER A 26 -17.88 8.38 -7.93
CA SER A 26 -17.34 9.27 -6.90
C SER A 26 -16.34 10.28 -7.48
N SER A 27 -16.20 11.44 -6.82
CA SER A 27 -15.22 12.47 -7.19
C SER A 27 -13.78 11.93 -7.22
N VAL A 28 -13.45 10.99 -6.33
CA VAL A 28 -12.15 10.32 -6.28
C VAL A 28 -11.95 9.43 -7.51
N THR A 29 -12.97 8.67 -7.92
CA THR A 29 -12.90 7.82 -9.11
C THR A 29 -12.71 8.66 -10.37
N LEU A 30 -13.48 9.74 -10.52
CA LEU A 30 -13.35 10.67 -11.64
C LEU A 30 -11.95 11.28 -11.71
N LYS A 31 -11.43 11.76 -10.57
CA LYS A 31 -10.06 12.28 -10.48
C LYS A 31 -9.01 11.24 -10.90
N ASN A 32 -9.19 9.99 -10.50
CA ASN A 32 -8.27 8.92 -10.86
C ASN A 32 -8.29 8.60 -12.36
N TYR A 33 -9.47 8.59 -13.00
CA TYR A 33 -9.60 8.35 -14.44
C TYR A 33 -8.97 9.48 -15.24
N LYS A 34 -9.24 10.73 -14.86
CA LYS A 34 -8.66 11.91 -15.47
C LYS A 34 -7.13 11.90 -15.38
N ASN A 35 -6.58 11.67 -14.19
CA ASN A 35 -5.13 11.62 -13.98
C ASN A 35 -4.46 10.53 -14.84
N GLU A 36 -5.13 9.40 -15.08
CA GLU A 36 -4.57 8.36 -15.94
C GLU A 36 -4.41 8.83 -17.38
N LEU A 37 -5.44 9.47 -17.94
CA LEU A 37 -5.35 9.99 -19.30
C LEU A 37 -4.36 11.15 -19.42
N VAL A 38 -4.29 12.03 -18.42
CA VAL A 38 -3.26 13.08 -18.36
C VAL A 38 -1.86 12.46 -18.43
N ASN A 39 -1.60 11.41 -17.65
CA ASN A 39 -0.31 10.71 -17.67
C ASN A 39 -0.02 10.07 -19.04
N LEU A 40 -1.03 9.48 -19.68
CA LEU A 40 -0.90 8.91 -21.02
C LEU A 40 -0.58 10.00 -22.06
N ILE A 41 -1.31 11.11 -22.07
CA ILE A 41 -1.11 12.24 -23.00
C ILE A 41 0.31 12.82 -22.86
N HIS A 42 0.77 13.02 -21.63
CA HIS A 42 2.14 13.48 -21.38
C HIS A 42 3.20 12.46 -21.82
N ARG A 43 2.91 11.15 -21.70
CA ARG A 43 3.86 10.09 -22.02
C ARG A 43 3.99 9.83 -23.50
N PHE A 44 2.90 10.00 -24.24
CA PHE A 44 2.84 9.85 -25.69
C PHE A 44 2.36 11.16 -26.32
N PRO A 45 3.20 12.21 -26.33
CA PRO A 45 2.87 13.45 -27.01
C PRO A 45 2.52 13.15 -28.45
N SER A 46 1.32 13.54 -28.84
CA SER A 46 0.74 13.15 -30.10
C SER A 46 0.38 14.36 -30.94
N GLN A 47 0.46 14.20 -32.27
CA GLN A 47 -0.06 15.17 -33.25
C GLN A 47 -1.57 15.02 -33.48
N HIS A 48 -2.28 14.19 -32.70
CA HIS A 48 -3.71 13.95 -32.87
C HIS A 48 -4.53 15.21 -32.53
N ALA A 49 -5.39 15.62 -33.47
CA ALA A 49 -6.19 16.83 -33.35
C ALA A 49 -7.31 16.77 -32.29
N SER A 50 -7.65 15.57 -31.77
CA SER A 50 -8.69 15.38 -30.75
C SER A 50 -8.40 14.20 -29.82
N LEU A 51 -9.02 14.21 -28.65
CA LEU A 51 -8.96 13.14 -27.64
C LEU A 51 -9.55 11.84 -28.17
N LYS A 52 -10.60 11.90 -29.00
CA LYS A 52 -11.19 10.74 -29.66
C LYS A 52 -10.18 10.07 -30.61
N SER A 53 -9.51 10.86 -31.46
CA SER A 53 -8.46 10.36 -32.34
C SER A 53 -7.27 9.81 -31.56
N TYR A 54 -6.89 10.49 -30.47
CA TYR A 54 -5.82 10.04 -29.58
C TYR A 54 -6.08 8.64 -29.02
N ILE A 55 -7.23 8.42 -28.38
CA ILE A 55 -7.59 7.14 -27.78
C ILE A 55 -7.77 6.05 -28.85
N THR A 56 -8.23 6.42 -30.04
CA THR A 56 -8.46 5.50 -31.16
C THR A 56 -7.17 5.04 -31.82
N LEU A 57 -6.20 5.94 -32.03
CA LEU A 57 -5.00 5.63 -32.81
C LEU A 57 -3.83 5.16 -31.94
N GLN A 58 -3.80 5.52 -30.65
CA GLN A 58 -2.71 5.19 -29.72
C GLN A 58 -2.90 3.87 -28.95
N GLN A 59 -3.81 3.00 -29.37
CA GLN A 59 -4.16 1.77 -28.63
C GLN A 59 -2.94 0.89 -28.31
N ARG A 60 -2.01 0.73 -29.27
CA ARG A 60 -0.80 -0.10 -29.10
C ARG A 60 0.11 0.47 -28.02
N ASP A 61 0.35 1.78 -28.03
CA ASP A 61 1.19 2.45 -27.05
C ASP A 61 0.54 2.48 -25.67
N ILE A 62 -0.78 2.63 -25.61
CA ILE A 62 -1.57 2.51 -24.38
C ILE A 62 -1.43 1.10 -23.79
N PHE A 63 -1.61 0.02 -24.57
CA PHE A 63 -1.43 -1.34 -24.06
C PHE A 63 0.00 -1.58 -23.56
N LYS A 64 0.99 -1.19 -24.35
CA LYS A 64 2.41 -1.30 -23.98
C LYS A 64 2.71 -0.55 -22.68
N TYR A 65 2.16 0.64 -22.50
CA TYR A 65 2.29 1.42 -21.27
C TYR A 65 1.69 0.68 -20.07
N LEU A 66 0.49 0.12 -20.22
CA LEU A 66 -0.17 -0.60 -19.14
C LEU A 66 0.65 -1.84 -18.71
N GLU A 67 1.23 -2.55 -19.66
CA GLU A 67 2.05 -3.73 -19.41
C GLU A 67 3.37 -3.41 -18.71
N THR A 68 4.04 -2.35 -19.17
CA THR A 68 5.36 -1.95 -18.65
C THR A 68 5.29 -1.20 -17.33
N THR A 69 4.23 -0.42 -17.09
CA THR A 69 4.12 0.45 -15.91
C THR A 69 3.49 -0.27 -14.72
N TYR A 70 2.51 -1.14 -14.96
CA TYR A 70 1.76 -1.79 -13.89
C TYR A 70 2.09 -3.28 -13.83
N SER A 71 2.67 -3.74 -12.73
CA SER A 71 3.02 -5.15 -12.55
C SER A 71 1.83 -6.06 -12.24
N SER A 72 0.76 -5.52 -11.63
CA SER A 72 -0.40 -6.32 -11.22
C SER A 72 -1.51 -6.33 -12.28
N LEU A 73 -2.12 -7.51 -12.50
CA LEU A 73 -3.29 -7.67 -13.39
C LEU A 73 -4.46 -6.79 -12.95
N GLN A 74 -4.68 -6.65 -11.63
CA GLN A 74 -5.75 -5.80 -11.10
C GLN A 74 -5.53 -4.32 -11.45
N SER A 75 -4.30 -3.82 -11.33
CA SER A 75 -3.98 -2.45 -11.70
C SER A 75 -4.24 -2.22 -13.18
N ARG A 76 -3.72 -3.10 -14.06
CA ARG A 76 -3.95 -3.03 -15.51
C ARG A 76 -5.45 -3.04 -15.85
N SER A 77 -6.21 -3.92 -15.19
CA SER A 77 -7.66 -4.04 -15.36
C SER A 77 -8.39 -2.75 -14.95
N ASN A 78 -8.06 -2.17 -13.80
CA ASN A 78 -8.66 -0.91 -13.37
C ASN A 78 -8.37 0.24 -14.36
N LYS A 79 -7.17 0.28 -14.93
CA LYS A 79 -6.81 1.31 -15.91
C LYS A 79 -7.53 1.12 -17.24
N ILE A 80 -7.63 -0.11 -17.74
CA ILE A 80 -8.33 -0.35 -19.01
C ILE A 80 -9.84 -0.06 -18.89
N TYR A 81 -10.47 -0.37 -17.75
CA TYR A 81 -11.87 -0.01 -17.52
C TYR A 81 -12.09 1.51 -17.48
N ALA A 82 -11.13 2.28 -16.96
CA ALA A 82 -11.18 3.74 -17.04
C ALA A 82 -11.18 4.22 -18.50
N ILE A 83 -10.29 3.67 -19.32
CA ILE A 83 -10.19 4.00 -20.75
C ILE A 83 -11.47 3.62 -21.50
N MET A 84 -12.01 2.43 -21.28
CA MET A 84 -13.29 2.01 -21.87
C MET A 84 -14.45 2.94 -21.47
N LYS A 85 -14.47 3.42 -20.22
CA LYS A 85 -15.49 4.37 -19.77
C LYS A 85 -15.37 5.70 -20.49
N ILE A 86 -14.15 6.14 -20.79
CA ILE A 86 -13.90 7.36 -21.55
C ILE A 86 -14.26 7.17 -23.04
N CYS A 87 -13.98 6.00 -23.63
CA CYS A 87 -14.45 5.68 -24.99
C CYS A 87 -15.96 5.85 -25.11
N HIS A 88 -16.71 5.37 -24.12
CA HIS A 88 -18.15 5.53 -24.06
C HIS A 88 -18.58 7.01 -23.97
N TRP A 89 -17.93 7.82 -23.13
CA TRP A 89 -18.20 9.26 -23.06
C TRP A 89 -17.86 10.01 -24.34
N LEU A 90 -16.86 9.55 -25.09
CA LEU A 90 -16.47 10.09 -26.40
C LEU A 90 -17.29 9.51 -27.57
N THR A 91 -18.40 8.82 -27.26
CA THR A 91 -19.30 8.20 -28.24
C THR A 91 -18.56 7.33 -29.26
N ILE A 92 -17.53 6.62 -28.79
CA ILE A 92 -16.91 5.54 -29.55
C ILE A 92 -17.83 4.34 -29.38
N SER A 93 -18.52 3.95 -30.45
CA SER A 93 -19.54 2.89 -30.43
C SER A 93 -18.95 1.56 -29.99
N ASP A 94 -19.78 0.70 -29.41
CA ASP A 94 -19.37 -0.64 -29.04
C ASP A 94 -18.93 -1.45 -30.26
N GLU A 95 -19.46 -1.17 -31.44
CA GLU A 95 -19.06 -1.79 -32.71
C GLU A 95 -17.72 -1.28 -33.26
N ASN A 96 -17.18 -0.19 -32.69
CA ASN A 96 -15.91 0.36 -33.13
C ASN A 96 -14.75 -0.59 -32.83
N GLU A 97 -13.88 -0.83 -33.82
CA GLU A 97 -12.73 -1.73 -33.70
C GLU A 97 -11.83 -1.38 -32.50
N CYS A 98 -11.65 -0.09 -32.20
CA CYS A 98 -10.90 0.38 -31.05
C CYS A 98 -11.52 -0.07 -29.73
N TYR A 99 -12.83 0.15 -29.58
CA TYR A 99 -13.55 -0.25 -28.39
C TYR A 99 -13.49 -1.77 -28.20
N GLN A 100 -13.66 -2.53 -29.28
CA GLN A 100 -13.55 -3.98 -29.28
C GLN A 100 -12.15 -4.45 -28.85
N ARG A 101 -11.09 -3.79 -29.31
CA ARG A 101 -9.72 -4.10 -28.87
C ARG A 101 -9.52 -3.85 -27.37
N TYR A 102 -10.01 -2.73 -26.84
CA TYR A 102 -9.97 -2.47 -25.39
C TYR A 102 -10.79 -3.49 -24.60
N LYS A 103 -11.98 -3.86 -25.10
CA LYS A 103 -12.86 -4.88 -24.50
C LYS A 103 -12.21 -6.25 -24.48
N THR A 104 -11.58 -6.68 -25.58
CA THR A 104 -10.82 -7.93 -25.68
C THR A 104 -9.65 -7.92 -24.70
N TYR A 105 -8.88 -6.83 -24.64
CA TYR A 105 -7.78 -6.72 -23.67
C TYR A 105 -8.26 -6.81 -22.22
N ALA A 106 -9.37 -6.13 -21.88
CA ALA A 106 -9.99 -6.22 -20.56
C ALA A 106 -10.47 -7.64 -20.24
N PHE A 107 -11.03 -8.35 -21.23
CA PHE A 107 -11.46 -9.74 -21.10
C PHE A 107 -10.27 -10.67 -20.85
N GLU A 108 -9.18 -10.54 -21.61
CA GLU A 108 -7.96 -11.32 -21.41
C GLU A 108 -7.33 -11.07 -20.04
N LEU A 109 -7.30 -9.81 -19.57
CA LEU A 109 -6.86 -9.51 -18.20
C LEU A 109 -7.75 -10.18 -17.15
N LYS A 110 -9.07 -10.20 -17.34
CA LYS A 110 -10.02 -10.86 -16.43
C LYS A 110 -9.83 -12.38 -16.45
N LYS A 111 -9.63 -12.98 -17.62
CA LYS A 111 -9.36 -14.41 -17.79
C LYS A 111 -8.04 -14.81 -17.14
N ASN A 112 -6.96 -14.07 -17.40
CA ASN A 112 -5.65 -14.29 -16.78
C ASN A 112 -5.70 -14.10 -15.27
N LYS A 113 -6.49 -13.13 -14.80
CA LYS A 113 -6.76 -12.96 -13.36
C LYS A 113 -7.54 -14.15 -12.83
N ALA A 114 -8.57 -14.65 -13.50
CA ALA A 114 -9.33 -15.82 -13.06
C ALA A 114 -8.45 -17.08 -13.01
N ILE A 115 -7.50 -17.24 -13.95
CA ILE A 115 -6.51 -18.33 -13.95
C ILE A 115 -5.51 -18.16 -12.82
N GLN A 116 -5.00 -16.94 -12.60
CA GLN A 116 -4.12 -16.64 -11.47
C GLN A 116 -4.86 -16.87 -10.14
N ASP A 117 -6.10 -16.43 -10.07
CA ASP A 117 -6.98 -16.55 -8.93
C ASP A 117 -7.36 -18.00 -8.70
N SER A 118 -7.56 -18.84 -9.73
CA SER A 118 -7.88 -20.26 -9.60
C SER A 118 -6.66 -21.10 -9.23
N ARG A 119 -5.48 -20.78 -9.76
CA ARG A 119 -4.18 -21.27 -9.25
C ARG A 119 -3.93 -20.82 -7.81
N GLN A 120 -4.47 -19.65 -7.46
CA GLN A 120 -4.54 -19.18 -6.10
C GLN A 120 -5.80 -19.66 -5.37
N VAL A 121 -6.79 -20.36 -5.94
CA VAL A 121 -8.02 -20.74 -5.19
C VAL A 121 -7.76 -21.96 -4.33
N SER A 122 -6.80 -22.81 -4.71
CA SER A 122 -6.17 -23.74 -3.76
C SER A 122 -5.49 -23.01 -2.59
N SER A 123 -5.15 -21.71 -2.73
CA SER A 123 -4.61 -20.86 -1.67
C SER A 123 -5.57 -19.77 -1.15
N LYS A 124 -6.70 -19.45 -1.79
CA LYS A 124 -7.66 -18.38 -1.40
C LYS A 124 -8.78 -18.91 -0.53
N LEU A 125 -9.06 -20.22 -0.57
CA LEU A 125 -9.76 -20.90 0.52
C LEU A 125 -9.01 -20.77 1.86
N GLN A 126 -7.72 -20.37 1.85
CA GLN A 126 -6.93 -20.03 3.05
C GLN A 126 -6.88 -18.51 3.34
N HIS A 127 -7.89 -17.74 2.95
CA HIS A 127 -8.11 -16.39 3.51
C HIS A 127 -9.30 -16.35 4.48
N ALA A 128 -9.94 -17.49 4.74
CA ALA A 128 -11.21 -17.57 5.46
C ALA A 128 -11.08 -18.08 6.91
N SER A 129 -9.90 -18.09 7.52
CA SER A 129 -9.79 -18.52 8.92
C SER A 129 -8.85 -17.65 9.76
N SER A 130 -9.06 -16.33 9.73
CA SER A 130 -8.59 -15.38 10.74
C SER A 130 -9.32 -15.60 12.07
N THR A 131 -9.39 -16.85 12.55
CA THR A 131 -9.93 -17.20 13.85
C THR A 131 -8.95 -16.77 14.95
N ALA A 132 -9.44 -16.56 16.17
CA ALA A 132 -8.57 -16.25 17.32
C ALA A 132 -7.40 -17.25 17.47
N THR A 133 -7.61 -18.52 17.11
CA THR A 133 -6.60 -19.58 17.07
C THR A 133 -5.49 -19.37 16.04
N GLU A 134 -5.76 -18.76 14.88
CA GLU A 134 -4.69 -18.44 13.91
C GLU A 134 -3.82 -17.29 14.42
N TRP A 135 -4.43 -16.30 15.10
CA TRP A 135 -3.68 -15.22 15.72
C TRP A 135 -2.74 -15.73 16.81
N GLU A 136 -3.23 -16.56 17.74
CA GLU A 136 -2.42 -17.18 18.81
C GLU A 136 -1.23 -17.96 18.24
N ARG A 137 -1.45 -18.74 17.18
CA ARG A 137 -0.38 -19.44 16.45
C ARG A 137 0.64 -18.48 15.85
N ILE A 138 0.19 -17.38 15.23
CA ILE A 138 1.09 -16.32 14.74
C ILE A 138 1.91 -15.76 15.92
N GLN A 139 1.29 -15.50 17.07
CA GLN A 139 2.00 -14.97 18.24
C GLN A 139 3.12 -15.90 18.71
N GLN A 140 2.85 -17.20 18.75
CA GLN A 140 3.85 -18.22 19.10
C GLN A 140 5.02 -18.23 18.11
N ILE A 141 4.72 -18.29 16.81
CA ILE A 141 5.76 -18.29 15.75
C ILE A 141 6.68 -17.06 15.86
N PHE A 142 6.10 -15.87 16.03
CA PHE A 142 6.90 -14.65 16.16
C PHE A 142 7.70 -14.59 17.45
N THR A 143 7.16 -15.13 18.55
CA THR A 143 7.88 -15.27 19.82
C THR A 143 9.08 -16.22 19.67
N ASP A 144 8.91 -17.32 18.95
CA ASP A 144 9.99 -18.28 18.71
C ASP A 144 11.08 -17.71 17.81
N ILE A 145 10.70 -17.00 16.74
CA ILE A 145 11.65 -16.29 15.88
C ILE A 145 12.45 -15.28 16.69
N TYR A 146 11.77 -14.51 17.54
CA TYR A 146 12.41 -13.54 18.43
C TYR A 146 13.46 -14.19 19.34
N LYS A 147 13.12 -15.32 19.97
CA LYS A 147 14.01 -16.05 20.89
C LYS A 147 15.20 -16.69 20.16
N ASN A 148 14.97 -17.24 18.96
CA ASN A 148 15.92 -18.13 18.31
C ASN A 148 16.77 -17.47 17.20
N THR A 149 16.34 -16.35 16.62
CA THR A 149 17.15 -15.68 15.59
C THR A 149 18.43 -15.08 16.19
N GLN A 150 19.51 -15.02 15.41
CA GLN A 150 20.73 -14.31 15.79
C GLN A 150 20.81 -12.93 15.12
N GLU A 151 19.97 -12.67 14.11
CA GLU A 151 19.96 -11.40 13.38
C GLU A 151 19.29 -10.29 14.20
N SER A 152 20.09 -9.35 14.70
CA SER A 152 19.63 -8.30 15.62
C SER A 152 18.53 -7.39 15.02
N TRP A 153 18.64 -7.05 13.72
CA TRP A 153 17.62 -6.26 13.02
C TRP A 153 16.30 -7.00 12.88
N MET A 154 16.33 -8.34 12.72
CA MET A 154 15.12 -9.16 12.69
C MET A 154 14.45 -9.18 14.05
N LYS A 155 15.21 -9.32 15.15
CA LYS A 155 14.67 -9.23 16.52
C LYS A 155 13.96 -7.90 16.74
N ARG A 156 14.63 -6.79 16.39
CA ARG A 156 14.07 -5.43 16.52
C ARG A 156 12.80 -5.26 15.70
N LEU A 157 12.79 -5.70 14.43
CA LEU A 157 11.62 -5.63 13.56
C LEU A 157 10.44 -6.45 14.09
N VAL A 158 10.68 -7.69 14.52
CA VAL A 158 9.64 -8.56 15.10
C VAL A 158 9.10 -7.95 16.38
N CYS A 159 9.98 -7.53 17.30
CA CYS A 159 9.60 -6.94 18.57
C CYS A 159 8.78 -5.65 18.36
N CYS A 160 9.20 -4.74 17.48
CA CYS A 160 8.41 -3.54 17.19
C CYS A 160 7.07 -3.84 16.53
N THR A 161 7.04 -4.66 15.47
CA THR A 161 5.82 -4.92 14.68
C THR A 161 4.76 -5.66 15.49
N PHE A 162 5.20 -6.50 16.44
CA PHE A 162 4.34 -7.45 17.12
C PHE A 162 4.08 -7.10 18.59
N LEU A 163 5.08 -6.60 19.33
CA LEU A 163 4.99 -6.39 20.77
C LEU A 163 4.73 -4.92 21.16
N VAL A 164 4.98 -3.96 20.27
CA VAL A 164 4.95 -2.53 20.64
C VAL A 164 4.01 -1.70 19.77
N PHE A 165 4.06 -1.80 18.43
CA PHE A 165 3.11 -1.09 17.56
C PHE A 165 2.97 -1.72 16.16
N THR A 166 1.73 -1.82 15.67
CA THR A 166 1.44 -2.48 14.38
C THR A 166 1.44 -1.52 13.18
N ARG A 167 2.62 -1.13 12.71
CA ARG A 167 2.79 -0.12 11.63
C ARG A 167 2.88 -0.69 10.22
N ARG A 168 2.87 0.17 9.20
CA ARG A 168 3.05 -0.26 7.80
C ARG A 168 4.52 -0.55 7.58
N THR A 169 4.87 -1.45 6.68
CA THR A 169 6.29 -1.76 6.41
C THR A 169 7.10 -0.52 6.02
N ARG A 170 6.51 0.45 5.30
CA ARG A 170 7.17 1.72 4.93
C ARG A 170 7.51 2.59 6.13
N ASP A 171 6.76 2.45 7.23
CA ASP A 171 7.00 3.27 8.41
C ASP A 171 8.33 2.86 9.08
N PHE A 172 8.77 1.62 8.89
CA PHE A 172 10.02 1.07 9.40
C PHE A 172 11.22 1.25 8.45
N THR A 173 10.97 1.52 7.16
CA THR A 173 12.06 1.71 6.19
C THR A 173 12.72 3.06 6.39
N HIS A 174 14.05 3.09 6.48
CA HIS A 174 14.82 4.32 6.76
C HIS A 174 14.42 4.99 8.08
N MET A 175 13.86 4.23 9.02
CA MET A 175 13.57 4.74 10.36
C MET A 175 14.88 4.94 11.11
N VAL A 176 15.09 6.14 11.65
CA VAL A 176 16.28 6.54 12.40
C VAL A 176 16.03 6.41 13.91
N LEU A 177 17.09 6.29 14.70
CA LEU A 177 17.04 6.19 16.16
C LEU A 177 17.07 7.56 16.87
N GLU A 178 17.44 8.60 16.14
CA GLU A 178 17.44 9.99 16.60
C GLU A 178 16.60 10.84 15.65
N ASP A 179 16.03 11.93 16.16
CA ASP A 179 15.20 12.79 15.34
C ASP A 179 16.03 13.70 14.42
N ASP A 180 16.06 13.40 13.12
CA ASP A 180 16.70 14.22 12.09
C ASP A 180 15.75 15.25 11.43
N GLY A 181 14.49 15.32 11.88
CA GLY A 181 13.43 16.16 11.30
C GLY A 181 12.96 15.75 9.91
N LYS A 182 13.48 14.65 9.33
CA LYS A 182 13.25 14.26 7.93
C LYS A 182 12.66 12.86 7.80
N SER A 183 13.25 11.92 8.50
CA SER A 183 12.91 10.51 8.52
C SER A 183 11.85 10.23 9.60
N ASN A 184 11.23 9.05 9.55
CA ASN A 184 10.54 8.56 10.74
C ASN A 184 11.58 8.28 11.81
N ALA A 185 11.31 8.67 13.05
CA ALA A 185 12.26 8.52 14.14
C ALA A 185 11.66 7.72 15.27
N LEU A 186 12.39 6.73 15.77
CA LEU A 186 12.11 6.09 17.03
C LEU A 186 12.95 6.76 18.11
N VAL A 187 12.41 7.84 18.70
CA VAL A 187 13.10 8.58 19.75
C VAL A 187 13.07 7.74 21.02
N PHE A 188 14.22 7.15 21.32
CA PHE A 188 14.43 6.31 22.48
C PHE A 188 15.09 7.12 23.59
N ASN A 189 14.33 7.47 24.63
CA ASN A 189 14.87 8.05 25.85
C ASN A 189 14.09 7.55 27.07
N ALA A 190 14.66 7.70 28.27
CA ALA A 190 14.12 7.15 29.50
C ALA A 190 12.84 7.85 30.01
N ILE A 191 12.50 9.03 29.48
CA ILE A 191 11.47 9.91 30.03
C ILE A 191 10.19 9.86 29.18
N ASP A 192 10.33 9.95 27.87
CA ASP A 192 9.24 9.99 26.90
C ASP A 192 9.68 9.28 25.60
N PRO A 193 9.70 7.93 25.58
CA PRO A 193 9.94 7.19 24.37
C PRO A 193 8.75 7.40 23.41
N LYS A 194 9.07 7.84 22.19
CA LYS A 194 8.05 8.15 21.18
C LYS A 194 8.46 7.71 19.80
N PHE A 195 7.46 7.30 19.03
CA PHE A 195 7.62 7.07 17.60
C PHE A 195 7.07 8.28 16.83
N ILE A 196 7.97 8.99 16.16
CA ILE A 196 7.66 10.16 15.33
C ILE A 196 7.49 9.69 13.88
N ILE A 197 6.28 9.87 13.35
CA ILE A 197 5.96 9.52 11.97
C ILE A 197 5.81 10.78 11.16
N ARG A 198 6.55 10.86 10.07
CA ARG A 198 6.50 11.96 9.11
C ARG A 198 5.88 11.48 7.81
N VAL A 199 4.64 11.90 7.59
CA VAL A 199 3.94 11.59 6.34
C VAL A 199 4.16 12.72 5.34
N TRP A 200 5.15 12.52 4.47
CA TRP A 200 5.40 13.40 3.34
C TRP A 200 4.28 13.26 2.30
N LYS A 201 3.36 14.23 2.23
CA LYS A 201 2.42 14.34 1.11
C LYS A 201 3.18 14.94 -0.08
N LYS A 202 3.41 14.14 -1.13
CA LYS A 202 3.85 14.67 -2.43
C LYS A 202 2.75 15.58 -3.00
N GLY A 203 2.85 16.89 -2.76
CA GLY A 203 2.08 17.93 -3.44
C GLY A 203 2.81 18.41 -4.69
N LYS A 204 2.06 19.03 -5.63
CA LYS A 204 2.61 19.53 -6.90
C LYS A 204 3.59 20.70 -6.73
N ASN A 205 3.48 21.49 -5.67
CA ASN A 205 4.35 22.62 -5.40
C ASN A 205 4.76 22.61 -3.92
N GLN A 206 6.06 22.47 -3.70
CA GLN A 206 6.77 22.55 -2.41
C GLN A 206 6.38 21.49 -1.36
N SER A 207 7.42 20.93 -0.73
CA SER A 207 7.37 20.11 0.46
C SER A 207 6.70 20.87 1.60
N LYS A 208 5.37 20.83 1.66
CA LYS A 208 4.63 21.22 2.87
C LYS A 208 5.17 20.38 4.02
N CYS A 209 5.38 21.04 5.17
CA CYS A 209 5.79 20.42 6.43
C CYS A 209 5.08 19.07 6.61
N PRO A 210 5.83 17.98 6.91
CA PRO A 210 5.22 16.67 7.05
C PRO A 210 4.08 16.75 8.05
N ASN A 211 2.94 16.10 7.74
CA ASN A 211 2.01 15.82 8.82
C ASN A 211 2.77 14.90 9.79
N GLU A 212 3.17 15.47 10.92
CA GLU A 212 3.91 14.77 11.97
C GLU A 212 2.91 14.17 12.96
N GLN A 213 3.10 12.89 13.26
CA GLN A 213 2.34 12.19 14.29
C GLN A 213 3.31 11.68 15.33
N HIS A 214 3.11 12.11 16.58
CA HIS A 214 3.85 11.60 17.73
C HIS A 214 3.01 10.52 18.37
N LEU A 215 3.54 9.30 18.38
CA LEU A 215 2.95 8.20 19.12
C LEU A 215 3.79 7.97 20.36
N ALA A 216 3.19 8.20 21.52
CA ALA A 216 3.73 7.66 22.76
C ALA A 216 3.78 6.13 22.63
N ILE A 217 4.92 5.53 22.96
CA ILE A 217 5.10 4.09 22.90
C ILE A 217 5.42 3.56 24.29
N THR A 218 4.73 2.51 24.70
CA THR A 218 5.13 1.77 25.90
C THR A 218 6.14 0.72 25.44
N LEU A 219 7.42 1.00 25.68
CA LEU A 219 8.47 0.02 25.44
C LEU A 219 8.35 -1.10 26.47
N ASN A 220 8.24 -2.34 26.01
CA ASN A 220 8.47 -3.47 26.91
C ASN A 220 9.97 -3.52 27.28
N SER A 221 10.28 -4.11 28.44
CA SER A 221 11.65 -4.19 28.96
C SER A 221 12.63 -4.86 27.98
N ASP A 222 12.14 -5.82 27.20
CA ASP A 222 12.93 -6.54 26.20
C ASP A 222 13.30 -5.67 25.00
N LEU A 223 12.36 -4.93 24.41
CA LEU A 223 12.66 -3.99 23.33
C LEU A 223 13.58 -2.89 23.84
N TYR A 224 13.34 -2.41 25.06
CA TYR A 224 14.19 -1.40 25.68
C TYR A 224 15.65 -1.86 25.71
N ARG A 225 15.91 -3.03 26.28
CA ARG A 225 17.25 -3.63 26.35
C ARG A 225 17.87 -3.84 24.97
N LEU A 226 17.10 -4.28 23.98
CA LEU A 226 17.62 -4.49 22.62
C LEU A 226 18.02 -3.20 21.92
N ILE A 227 17.27 -2.12 22.13
CA ILE A 227 17.60 -0.81 21.58
C ILE A 227 18.81 -0.23 22.31
N GLU A 228 18.83 -0.32 23.64
CA GLU A 228 19.93 0.15 24.47
C GLU A 228 21.26 -0.52 24.09
N GLN A 229 21.29 -1.85 23.99
CA GLN A 229 22.47 -2.60 23.53
C GLN A 229 22.88 -2.20 22.11
N TYR A 230 21.92 -1.90 21.25
CA TYR A 230 22.18 -1.54 19.87
C TYR A 230 22.79 -0.14 19.74
N LEU A 231 22.33 0.82 20.55
CA LEU A 231 22.88 2.18 20.61
C LEU A 231 24.33 2.21 21.14
N GLN A 232 24.74 1.20 21.91
CA GLN A 232 26.10 1.07 22.41
C GLN A 232 27.11 0.53 21.37
N SER A 233 26.68 0.18 20.16
CA SER A 233 27.61 -0.28 19.12
C SER A 233 28.53 0.84 18.64
N ILE A 234 29.75 0.50 18.22
CA ILE A 234 30.73 1.45 17.67
C ILE A 234 31.02 1.06 16.21
N PRO A 235 30.69 1.91 15.22
CA PRO A 235 30.02 3.21 15.37
C PRO A 235 28.53 3.08 15.77
N PRO A 236 27.94 4.14 16.37
CA PRO A 236 26.51 4.16 16.68
C PRO A 236 25.68 3.95 15.42
N PRO A 237 24.59 3.17 15.50
CA PRO A 237 23.76 2.89 14.35
C PRO A 237 22.89 4.09 14.01
N ILE A 238 22.81 4.42 12.72
CA ILE A 238 21.95 5.51 12.24
C ILE A 238 20.50 5.02 12.14
N TYR A 239 20.31 3.79 11.66
CA TYR A 239 18.99 3.24 11.34
C TYR A 239 18.54 2.22 12.37
N PHE A 240 17.26 2.28 12.75
CA PHE A 240 16.64 1.29 13.63
C PHE A 240 16.77 -0.14 13.07
N LEU A 241 16.49 -0.29 11.77
CA LEU A 241 16.68 -1.54 11.03
C LEU A 241 17.89 -1.43 10.12
N GLN A 242 19.10 -1.45 10.68
CA GLN A 242 20.33 -1.54 9.89
C GLN A 242 20.62 -2.99 9.49
N MET A 243 20.78 -3.22 8.20
CA MET A 243 21.26 -4.47 7.61
C MET A 243 22.81 -4.47 7.56
N LYS A 244 23.41 -5.47 6.91
CA LYS A 244 24.87 -5.50 6.66
C LYS A 244 25.34 -4.23 5.93
N HIS A 245 26.58 -3.80 6.22
CA HIS A 245 27.23 -2.62 5.62
C HIS A 245 26.49 -1.29 5.87
N ASP A 246 25.90 -1.16 7.06
CA ASP A 246 25.29 0.10 7.55
C ASP A 246 24.13 0.63 6.70
N GLN A 247 23.51 -0.24 5.90
CA GLN A 247 22.38 0.12 5.05
C GLN A 247 21.04 -0.02 5.78
N PRO A 248 20.08 0.89 5.58
CA PRO A 248 18.74 0.75 6.13
C PRO A 248 18.00 -0.42 5.48
N ALA A 249 17.15 -1.09 6.26
CA ALA A 249 16.27 -2.11 5.74
C ALA A 249 15.30 -1.52 4.72
N THR A 250 15.26 -2.15 3.54
CA THR A 250 14.37 -1.75 2.46
C THR A 250 12.99 -2.41 2.62
N TRP A 251 11.97 -1.80 2.01
CA TRP A 251 10.62 -2.38 1.95
C TRP A 251 10.66 -3.82 1.41
N THR A 252 11.48 -4.06 0.39
CA THR A 252 11.63 -5.36 -0.26
C THR A 252 12.27 -6.38 0.67
N ALA A 253 13.32 -6.00 1.41
CA ALA A 253 13.98 -6.89 2.37
C ALA A 253 13.01 -7.31 3.48
N ILE A 254 12.26 -6.36 4.04
CA ILE A 254 11.26 -6.64 5.06
C ILE A 254 10.15 -7.55 4.48
N SER A 255 9.62 -7.22 3.32
CA SER A 255 8.55 -8.03 2.69
C SER A 255 8.99 -9.48 2.44
N LYS A 256 10.21 -9.68 1.91
CA LYS A 256 10.80 -11.01 1.70
C LYS A 256 11.04 -11.78 2.99
N LEU A 257 11.36 -11.10 4.10
CA LEU A 257 11.47 -11.74 5.41
C LEU A 257 10.12 -12.33 5.84
N PHE A 258 9.07 -11.51 5.84
CA PHE A 258 7.73 -11.99 6.23
C PHE A 258 7.23 -13.09 5.30
N GLU A 259 7.46 -12.97 3.99
CA GLU A 259 7.12 -14.03 3.02
C GLU A 259 7.84 -15.34 3.36
N ARG A 260 9.15 -15.29 3.65
CA ARG A 260 9.95 -16.46 4.04
C ARG A 260 9.46 -17.11 5.33
N ILE A 261 9.16 -16.31 6.36
CA ILE A 261 8.55 -16.77 7.61
C ILE A 261 7.24 -17.48 7.30
N GLY A 262 6.41 -16.86 6.44
CA GLY A 262 5.14 -17.42 6.02
C GLY A 262 5.28 -18.79 5.37
N THR A 263 6.14 -18.89 4.36
CA THR A 263 6.43 -20.15 3.66
C THR A 263 6.97 -21.21 4.61
N HIS A 264 7.90 -20.85 5.51
CA HIS A 264 8.52 -21.82 6.42
C HIS A 264 7.53 -22.40 7.44
N HIS A 265 6.63 -21.59 7.97
CA HIS A 265 5.67 -22.02 9.00
C HIS A 265 4.28 -22.38 8.45
N GLY A 266 4.12 -22.38 7.12
CA GLY A 266 2.85 -22.65 6.46
C GLY A 266 1.74 -21.66 6.83
N ILE A 267 2.10 -20.39 7.05
CA ILE A 267 1.17 -19.31 7.37
C ILE A 267 1.28 -18.18 6.34
N LYS A 268 0.20 -17.43 6.10
CA LYS A 268 0.30 -16.22 5.30
C LYS A 268 0.81 -15.07 6.15
N CYS A 269 2.08 -14.74 5.96
CA CYS A 269 2.76 -13.79 6.80
C CYS A 269 3.15 -12.53 6.02
N SER A 270 2.56 -11.40 6.37
CA SER A 270 2.94 -10.08 5.88
C SER A 270 2.59 -9.04 6.94
N ILE A 271 3.31 -7.91 6.99
CA ILE A 271 2.96 -6.81 7.92
C ILE A 271 1.51 -6.35 7.74
N ARG A 272 1.01 -6.34 6.49
CA ARG A 272 -0.40 -6.06 6.23
C ARG A 272 -1.29 -7.12 6.88
N GLY A 273 -1.02 -8.39 6.63
CA GLY A 273 -1.74 -9.51 7.23
C GLY A 273 -1.78 -9.42 8.75
N LEU A 274 -0.65 -9.15 9.40
CA LEU A 274 -0.57 -8.97 10.85
C LEU A 274 -1.47 -7.85 11.37
N ARG A 275 -1.55 -6.72 10.65
CA ARG A 275 -2.48 -5.64 11.00
C ARG A 275 -3.93 -6.09 10.95
N HIS A 276 -4.32 -6.86 9.92
CA HIS A 276 -5.65 -7.45 9.86
C HIS A 276 -5.88 -8.43 11.01
N SER A 277 -4.97 -9.39 11.22
CA SER A 277 -5.11 -10.39 12.29
C SER A 277 -5.22 -9.75 13.68
N THR A 278 -4.46 -8.69 13.96
CA THR A 278 -4.55 -7.94 15.23
C THR A 278 -5.92 -7.29 15.39
N ALA A 279 -6.42 -6.61 14.36
CA ALA A 279 -7.73 -5.95 14.38
C ALA A 279 -8.89 -6.95 14.49
N THR A 280 -8.84 -8.04 13.73
CA THR A 280 -9.84 -9.12 13.76
C THR A 280 -9.82 -9.86 15.11
N SER A 281 -8.65 -10.06 15.72
CA SER A 281 -8.55 -10.66 17.06
C SER A 281 -9.22 -9.79 18.12
N LEU A 282 -8.96 -8.48 18.13
CA LEU A 282 -9.62 -7.53 19.03
C LEU A 282 -11.14 -7.56 18.84
N ASN A 283 -11.60 -7.65 17.59
CA ASN A 283 -13.01 -7.77 17.26
C ASN A 283 -13.65 -9.07 17.76
N THR A 284 -12.95 -10.19 17.59
CA THR A 284 -13.42 -11.50 18.08
C THR A 284 -13.54 -11.51 19.61
N LYS A 285 -12.63 -10.83 20.32
CA LYS A 285 -12.64 -10.68 21.78
C LYS A 285 -13.63 -9.64 22.29
N LYS A 286 -14.37 -8.96 21.41
CA LYS A 286 -15.28 -7.85 21.74
C LYS A 286 -14.57 -6.76 22.55
N GLY A 287 -13.42 -6.30 22.05
CA GLY A 287 -12.67 -5.21 22.65
C GLY A 287 -13.53 -3.96 22.90
N THR A 288 -13.15 -3.20 23.92
CA THR A 288 -13.74 -1.92 24.27
C THR A 288 -13.44 -0.84 23.22
N LEU A 289 -14.25 0.22 23.18
CA LEU A 289 -14.01 1.37 22.29
C LEU A 289 -12.61 1.96 22.47
N LYS A 290 -12.13 2.03 23.72
CA LYS A 290 -10.79 2.52 24.04
C LYS A 290 -9.70 1.67 23.37
N GLU A 291 -9.79 0.34 23.47
CA GLU A 291 -8.81 -0.56 22.86
C GLU A 291 -8.79 -0.42 21.33
N TYR A 292 -9.94 -0.20 20.69
CA TYR A 292 -9.97 0.08 19.25
C TYR A 292 -9.35 1.43 18.89
N MET A 293 -9.59 2.47 19.70
CA MET A 293 -9.00 3.79 19.50
C MET A 293 -7.48 3.71 19.62
N ASP A 294 -6.98 3.03 20.64
CA ASP A 294 -5.56 2.80 20.88
C ASP A 294 -4.95 1.99 19.70
N LEU A 295 -5.65 0.96 19.21
CA LEU A 295 -5.21 0.20 18.04
C LEU A 295 -5.18 1.05 16.76
N ALA A 296 -6.19 1.87 16.52
CA ALA A 296 -6.23 2.75 15.34
C ALA A 296 -5.09 3.77 15.37
N GLN A 297 -4.84 4.37 16.55
CA GLN A 297 -3.76 5.33 16.78
C GLN A 297 -2.39 4.67 16.56
N THR A 298 -2.13 3.54 17.21
CA THR A 298 -0.87 2.79 17.03
C THR A 298 -0.67 2.40 15.57
N MET A 299 -1.72 1.97 14.86
CA MET A 299 -1.67 1.64 13.43
C MET A 299 -1.48 2.83 12.47
N GLY A 300 -1.64 4.08 12.96
CA GLY A 300 -1.62 5.29 12.13
C GLY A 300 -2.77 5.32 11.15
N THR A 301 -3.97 5.05 11.65
CA THR A 301 -5.21 5.05 10.89
C THR A 301 -6.38 5.62 11.72
N SER A 302 -7.54 5.81 11.10
CA SER A 302 -8.75 6.21 11.82
C SER A 302 -9.59 5.00 12.20
N MET A 303 -10.46 5.14 13.20
CA MET A 303 -11.44 4.11 13.57
C MET A 303 -12.25 3.61 12.37
N ASN A 304 -12.75 4.52 11.53
CA ASN A 304 -13.49 4.15 10.33
C ASN A 304 -12.66 3.31 9.35
N MET A 305 -11.37 3.64 9.20
CA MET A 305 -10.47 2.87 8.34
C MET A 305 -10.12 1.51 8.97
N LEU A 306 -9.97 1.45 10.29
CA LEU A 306 -9.77 0.20 11.04
C LEU A 306 -10.95 -0.76 10.80
N GLN A 307 -12.18 -0.29 11.03
CA GLN A 307 -13.39 -1.08 10.83
C GLN A 307 -13.59 -1.50 9.37
N LYS A 308 -13.49 -0.56 8.43
CA LYS A 308 -13.78 -0.83 7.01
C LYS A 308 -12.76 -1.73 6.32
N HIS A 309 -11.48 -1.63 6.71
CA HIS A 309 -10.40 -2.21 5.92
C HIS A 309 -9.55 -3.23 6.66
N TYR A 310 -9.61 -3.33 7.98
CA TYR A 310 -8.76 -4.23 8.75
C TYR A 310 -9.54 -5.28 9.53
N ILE A 311 -10.72 -4.93 10.04
CA ILE A 311 -11.65 -5.89 10.64
C ILE A 311 -12.37 -6.60 9.50
N GLU A 312 -12.19 -7.91 9.40
CA GLU A 312 -13.05 -8.73 8.57
C GLU A 312 -14.38 -8.90 9.31
N GLU A 313 -15.42 -8.19 8.86
CA GLU A 313 -16.78 -8.54 9.26
C GLU A 313 -17.01 -9.97 8.79
N LYS A 314 -17.42 -10.87 9.71
CA LYS A 314 -18.01 -12.14 9.29
C LYS A 314 -19.16 -11.74 8.37
N ASN A 315 -19.04 -12.01 7.07
CA ASN A 315 -20.20 -12.02 6.21
C ASN A 315 -21.19 -12.99 6.87
N ALA A 316 -22.26 -12.43 7.43
CA ALA A 316 -23.42 -13.16 7.88
C ALA A 316 -24.15 -13.76 6.67
#